data_AF-A7S968-F1
#
_entry.id   AF-A7S968-F1
#
_cell.length_a   1.000
_cell.length_b   1.000
_cell.length_c   1.000
_cell.angle_alpha   90.00
_cell.angle_beta   90.00
_cell.angle_gamma   90.00
#
_symmetry.space_group_name_H-M   'P 1'
#
loop_
_entity.id
_entity.type
_entity.pdbx_description
1 polymer ?
#
loop_
_entity_poly.entity_id
_entity_poly.type
_entity_poly.pdbx_seq_one_letter_code
_entity_poly.pdbx_strand_id
1 'polypeptide(L)'
;MAEQDFKIVLLTLSAIIILQTGDTCKIVRWYPASNETWLLNHVFKNLTKRNEGACHAACFMNDSCRSYNFGHQLQLCQLSNSDHVEHPGDLVPKENFMYRGTMNACATGICPAGSLCQADFANNSYTCVCPADNPYCLARMNTSFHRCHAFDTSSDGVIQLEATHSSWPADGFCRVDFTPTSIVTGQEYNITVDLRARHVSYDTTQPVHPGVAFNMVDGDNFDAVYFRYEVEPLDTDLEIFQ
;
A
#
# COMPACT_ATOMS: atom_id res chain seq x y z
N MET A 1 32.20 68.16 37.21
CA MET A 1 31.36 68.40 36.03
C MET A 1 30.69 67.09 35.69
N ALA A 2 29.38 67.12 35.44
CA ALA A 2 28.48 65.96 35.40
C ALA A 2 28.91 64.89 34.39
N GLU A 3 28.86 63.64 34.83
CA GLU A 3 28.99 62.45 33.99
C GLU A 3 27.61 62.20 33.36
N GLN A 4 27.48 62.39 32.04
CA GLN A 4 26.25 62.10 31.32
C GLN A 4 26.21 60.62 30.95
N ASP A 5 25.20 59.93 31.50
CA ASP A 5 24.82 58.55 31.16
C ASP A 5 24.53 58.38 29.66
N PHE A 6 25.39 57.65 28.95
CA PHE A 6 25.09 57.21 27.58
C PHE A 6 24.30 55.89 27.64
N LYS A 7 22.97 55.97 27.58
CA LYS A 7 22.10 54.79 27.51
C LYS A 7 22.06 54.25 26.09
N ILE A 8 22.67 53.09 25.87
CA ILE A 8 22.57 52.32 24.62
C ILE A 8 21.21 51.60 24.61
N VAL A 9 20.34 51.95 23.68
CA VAL A 9 19.11 51.21 23.37
C VAL A 9 19.44 50.20 22.27
N LEU A 10 19.63 48.93 22.65
CA LEU A 10 19.72 47.82 21.71
C LEU A 10 18.30 47.47 21.23
N LEU A 11 17.94 47.98 20.05
CA LEU A 11 16.77 47.50 19.31
C LEU A 11 17.10 46.11 18.76
N THR A 12 16.72 45.06 19.49
CA THR A 12 16.73 43.71 18.93
C THR A 12 15.57 43.60 17.95
N LEU A 13 15.87 43.25 16.69
CA LEU A 13 14.88 42.70 15.77
C LEU A 13 14.43 41.38 16.39
N SER A 14 13.39 41.42 17.21
CA SER A 14 12.69 40.23 17.67
C SER A 14 11.99 39.61 16.46
N ALA A 15 12.74 38.83 15.68
CA ALA A 15 12.15 37.59 15.23
C ALA A 15 11.80 36.85 16.51
N ILE A 16 10.53 36.90 16.90
CA ILE A 16 9.97 35.94 17.83
C ILE A 16 10.23 34.59 17.15
N ILE A 17 11.33 33.93 17.54
CA ILE A 17 11.49 32.51 17.25
C ILE A 17 10.41 31.88 18.12
N ILE A 18 9.25 31.65 17.53
CA ILE A 18 8.30 30.69 18.06
C ILE A 18 9.05 29.36 17.93
N LEU A 19 9.80 29.00 18.97
CA LEU A 19 10.19 27.62 19.20
C LEU A 19 8.86 26.91 19.42
N GLN A 20 8.29 26.38 18.34
CA GLN A 20 7.24 25.39 18.46
C GLN A 20 7.88 24.25 19.23
N THR A 21 7.56 24.10 20.51
CA THR A 21 7.89 22.91 21.27
C THR A 21 6.98 21.79 20.77
N GLY A 22 7.27 21.30 19.58
CA GLY A 22 6.62 20.18 18.93
C GLY A 22 7.57 19.02 18.64
N ASP A 23 8.84 19.11 19.04
CA ASP A 23 9.82 18.05 18.75
C ASP A 23 9.73 16.95 19.81
N THR A 24 8.77 16.06 19.65
CA THR A 24 8.77 14.78 20.35
C THR A 24 10.04 14.01 19.93
N CYS A 25 10.91 13.71 20.89
CA CYS A 25 12.17 12.99 20.64
C CYS A 25 11.88 11.55 20.17
N LYS A 26 12.49 11.13 19.06
CA LYS A 26 12.40 9.75 18.57
C LYS A 26 13.12 8.79 19.52
N ILE A 27 12.38 7.97 20.24
CA ILE A 27 12.93 6.95 21.15
C ILE A 27 12.58 5.56 20.60
N VAL A 28 13.58 4.82 20.15
CA VAL A 28 13.40 3.46 19.62
C VAL A 28 13.93 2.45 20.63
N ARG A 29 13.03 1.62 21.16
CA ARG A 29 13.41 0.45 21.96
C ARG A 29 13.61 -0.75 21.04
N TRP A 30 14.59 -1.58 21.34
CA TRP A 30 14.96 -2.71 20.49
C TRP A 30 14.78 -4.02 21.23
N TYR A 31 14.31 -5.04 20.52
CA TYR A 31 14.40 -6.41 20.99
C TYR A 31 15.88 -6.87 21.05
N PRO A 32 16.17 -7.92 21.83
CA PRO A 32 17.46 -8.60 21.76
C PRO A 32 17.79 -9.02 20.33
N ALA A 33 19.07 -8.97 19.98
CA ALA A 33 19.54 -9.50 18.71
C ALA A 33 19.35 -11.02 18.68
N SER A 34 18.85 -11.52 17.55
CA SER A 34 18.69 -12.94 17.29
C SER A 34 19.74 -13.37 16.27
N ASN A 35 20.73 -14.15 16.71
CA ASN A 35 21.79 -14.65 15.83
C ASN A 35 21.28 -15.82 15.00
N GLU A 36 21.89 -16.03 13.83
CA GLU A 36 21.56 -17.09 12.89
C GLU A 36 20.08 -17.07 12.45
N THR A 37 19.49 -15.88 12.38
CA THR A 37 18.10 -15.66 11.98
C THR A 37 17.96 -14.48 11.04
N TRP A 38 16.88 -14.50 10.27
CA TRP A 38 16.61 -13.56 9.20
C TRP A 38 15.11 -13.40 8.98
N LEU A 39 14.63 -12.16 8.88
CA LEU A 39 13.24 -11.88 8.51
C LEU A 39 13.13 -11.81 6.98
N LEU A 40 12.32 -12.70 6.38
CA LEU A 40 12.11 -12.76 4.93
C LEU A 40 10.98 -11.84 4.45
N ASN A 41 10.88 -11.61 3.13
CA ASN A 41 9.82 -10.87 2.41
C ASN A 41 9.66 -9.36 2.70
N HIS A 42 10.17 -8.86 3.82
CA HIS A 42 9.89 -7.50 4.29
C HIS A 42 11.07 -6.53 4.11
N VAL A 43 12.08 -6.88 3.32
CA VAL A 43 13.26 -6.03 3.10
C VAL A 43 12.93 -4.98 2.04
N PHE A 44 12.93 -3.70 2.42
CA PHE A 44 12.71 -2.59 1.48
C PHE A 44 14.00 -1.86 1.09
N LYS A 45 15.11 -2.07 1.81
CA LYS A 45 16.38 -1.41 1.49
C LYS A 45 17.59 -2.28 1.83
N ASN A 46 18.50 -2.41 0.87
CA ASN A 46 19.79 -3.05 1.05
C ASN A 46 20.92 -2.01 1.10
N LEU A 47 21.84 -2.17 2.05
CA LEU A 47 23.00 -1.32 2.24
C LEU A 47 24.24 -2.22 2.37
N THR A 48 25.21 -2.09 1.47
CA THR A 48 26.46 -2.86 1.51
C THR A 48 27.57 -2.08 2.20
N LYS A 49 28.65 -2.76 2.58
CA LYS A 49 29.83 -2.17 3.23
C LYS A 49 29.47 -1.41 4.52
N ARG A 50 28.52 -1.94 5.30
CA ARG A 50 28.13 -1.41 6.61
C ARG A 50 28.56 -2.38 7.69
N ASN A 51 28.97 -1.86 8.84
CA ASN A 51 29.05 -2.67 10.07
C ASN A 51 27.67 -2.70 10.74
N GLU A 52 27.52 -3.55 11.76
CA GLU A 52 26.25 -3.71 12.47
C GLU A 52 25.75 -2.39 13.08
N GLY A 53 26.62 -1.63 13.74
CA GLY A 53 26.24 -0.34 14.34
C GLY A 53 25.76 0.68 13.31
N ALA A 54 26.36 0.72 12.12
CA ALA A 54 25.89 1.56 11.02
C ALA A 54 24.55 1.07 10.45
N CYS A 55 24.30 -0.25 10.46
CA CYS A 55 23.00 -0.81 10.09
C CYS A 55 21.91 -0.41 11.09
N HIS A 56 22.23 -0.52 12.38
CA HIS A 56 21.38 -0.13 13.49
C HIS A 56 21.02 1.36 13.42
N ALA A 57 22.02 2.22 13.21
CA ALA A 57 21.81 3.66 13.00
C ALA A 57 21.00 3.96 11.73
N ALA A 58 21.24 3.25 10.62
CA ALA A 58 20.48 3.43 9.39
C ALA A 58 19.01 3.09 9.56
N CYS A 59 18.69 2.05 10.34
CA CYS A 59 17.31 1.74 10.69
C CYS A 59 16.71 2.82 11.61
N PHE A 60 17.44 3.25 12.65
CA PHE A 60 16.98 4.33 13.53
C PHE A 60 16.66 5.62 12.76
N MET A 61 17.46 5.98 11.76
CA MET A 61 17.26 7.20 10.96
C MET A 61 16.15 7.09 9.90
N ASN A 62 15.58 5.90 9.68
CA ASN A 62 14.53 5.68 8.69
C ASN A 62 13.20 5.35 9.38
N ASP A 63 12.19 6.21 9.19
CA ASP A 63 10.91 6.05 9.89
C ASP A 63 10.08 4.84 9.43
N SER A 64 10.35 4.31 8.24
CA SER A 64 9.72 3.07 7.78
C SER A 64 10.41 1.82 8.35
N CYS A 65 11.62 1.94 8.90
CA CYS A 65 12.36 0.80 9.41
C CYS A 65 11.87 0.37 10.79
N ARG A 66 11.40 -0.87 10.88
CA ARG A 66 10.96 -1.50 12.13
C ARG A 66 11.82 -2.70 12.54
N SER A 67 12.60 -3.24 11.62
CA SER A 67 13.63 -4.22 11.93
C SER A 67 14.75 -4.21 10.89
N TYR A 68 15.86 -4.88 11.18
CA TYR A 68 16.91 -5.10 10.19
C TYR A 68 17.51 -6.51 10.29
N ASN A 69 17.99 -6.99 9.16
CA ASN A 69 18.89 -8.13 9.07
C ASN A 69 20.31 -7.62 8.81
N PHE A 70 21.31 -8.24 9.44
CA PHE A 70 22.72 -7.93 9.21
C PHE A 70 23.51 -9.21 8.92
N GLY A 71 24.09 -9.28 7.72
CA GLY A 71 24.96 -10.38 7.29
C GLY A 71 26.42 -10.08 7.58
N HIS A 72 27.02 -10.80 8.53
CA HIS A 72 28.37 -10.53 9.03
C HIS A 72 29.45 -10.66 7.94
N GLN A 73 29.39 -11.73 7.15
CA GLN A 73 30.40 -12.01 6.12
C GLN A 73 30.37 -11.02 4.96
N LEU A 74 29.16 -10.62 4.55
CA LEU A 74 28.96 -9.75 3.38
C LEU A 74 28.92 -8.26 3.75
N GLN A 75 28.94 -7.93 5.05
CA GLN A 75 28.70 -6.56 5.54
C GLN A 75 27.43 -5.97 4.92
N LEU A 76 26.40 -6.81 4.83
CA LEU A 76 25.13 -6.51 4.18
C LEU A 76 24.09 -6.18 5.25
N CYS A 77 23.60 -4.96 5.21
CA CYS A 77 22.52 -4.47 6.05
C CYS A 77 21.22 -4.42 5.24
N GLN A 78 20.16 -5.04 5.74
CA GLN A 78 18.85 -5.07 5.10
C GLN A 78 17.83 -4.48 6.04
N LEU A 79 17.31 -3.30 5.70
CA LEU A 79 16.26 -2.64 6.48
C LEU A 79 14.90 -3.20 6.10
N SER A 80 14.05 -3.39 7.10
CA SER A 80 12.73 -3.99 6.93
C SER A 80 11.62 -3.14 7.53
N ASN A 81 10.50 -3.08 6.81
CA ASN A 81 9.29 -2.35 7.14
C ASN A 81 8.27 -3.28 7.81
N SER A 82 8.77 -4.22 8.61
CA SER A 82 8.00 -5.19 9.37
C SER A 82 8.88 -5.73 10.49
N ASP A 83 8.32 -6.57 11.36
CA ASP A 83 9.03 -7.30 12.39
C ASP A 83 8.41 -8.69 12.67
N HIS A 84 9.06 -9.44 13.54
CA HIS A 84 8.65 -10.78 13.95
C HIS A 84 7.39 -10.81 14.83
N VAL A 85 6.91 -9.66 15.32
CA VAL A 85 5.66 -9.60 16.08
C VAL A 85 4.49 -9.48 15.11
N GLU A 86 4.61 -8.62 14.11
CA GLU A 86 3.64 -8.51 13.01
C GLU A 86 3.61 -9.80 12.15
N HIS A 87 4.80 -10.37 11.85
CA HIS A 87 4.95 -11.52 10.96
C HIS A 87 5.86 -12.60 11.56
N PRO A 88 5.42 -13.32 12.61
CA PRO A 88 6.25 -14.32 13.30
C PRO A 88 6.68 -15.48 12.40
N GLY A 89 5.85 -15.86 11.41
CA GLY A 89 6.16 -16.94 10.46
C GLY A 89 7.29 -16.60 9.47
N ASP A 90 7.62 -15.32 9.32
CA ASP A 90 8.66 -14.85 8.40
C ASP A 90 10.03 -14.72 9.07
N LEU A 91 10.15 -15.03 10.36
CA LEU A 91 11.46 -15.10 11.03
C LEU A 91 12.01 -16.53 10.90
N VAL A 92 13.04 -16.69 10.06
CA VAL A 92 13.59 -18.01 9.73
C VAL A 92 15.06 -18.14 10.10
N PRO A 93 15.55 -19.37 10.34
CA PRO A 93 16.98 -19.61 10.51
C PRO A 93 17.77 -19.22 9.25
N LYS A 94 18.88 -18.52 9.43
CA LYS A 94 19.80 -18.13 8.37
C LYS A 94 21.21 -17.95 8.91
N GLU A 95 22.09 -18.87 8.54
CA GLU A 95 23.50 -18.81 8.94
C GLU A 95 24.17 -17.50 8.47
N ASN A 96 25.10 -16.99 9.27
CA ASN A 96 25.86 -15.76 9.03
C ASN A 96 25.05 -14.45 9.01
N PHE A 97 23.76 -14.52 9.35
CA PHE A 97 22.89 -13.35 9.55
C PHE A 97 22.47 -13.22 11.02
N MET A 98 22.22 -11.99 11.42
CA MET A 98 21.55 -11.65 12.67
C MET A 98 20.32 -10.78 12.36
N TYR A 99 19.26 -10.95 13.15
CA TYR A 99 18.03 -10.18 13.04
C TYR A 99 17.80 -9.33 14.29
N ARG A 100 17.30 -8.11 14.12
CA ARG A 100 16.86 -7.28 15.25
C ARG A 100 15.61 -6.47 14.92
N GLY A 101 14.57 -6.64 15.73
CA GLY A 101 13.33 -5.87 15.67
C GLY A 101 13.29 -4.70 16.66
N THR A 102 12.40 -3.74 16.40
CA THR A 102 12.05 -2.65 17.32
C THR A 102 10.79 -2.99 18.11
N MET A 103 10.72 -2.56 19.37
CA MET A 103 9.47 -2.56 20.13
C MET A 103 8.69 -1.31 19.73
N ASN A 104 7.55 -1.50 19.08
CA ASN A 104 6.79 -0.40 18.48
C ASN A 104 5.27 -0.69 18.54
N ALA A 105 4.45 0.33 18.24
CA ALA A 105 3.00 0.24 18.36
C ALA A 105 2.32 -0.67 17.30
N CYS A 106 3.03 -1.07 16.24
CA CYS A 106 2.52 -2.03 15.24
C CYS A 106 2.37 -3.45 15.80
N ALA A 107 3.03 -3.78 16.91
CA ALA A 107 2.83 -5.06 17.61
C ALA A 107 1.36 -5.36 17.95
N THR A 108 0.57 -4.30 18.19
CA THR A 108 -0.88 -4.36 18.45
C THR A 108 -1.67 -3.60 17.38
N GLY A 109 -0.99 -3.14 16.32
CA GLY A 109 -1.58 -2.28 15.31
C GLY A 109 -2.43 -3.09 14.34
N ILE A 110 -3.67 -2.66 14.13
CA ILE A 110 -4.57 -3.27 13.14
C ILE A 110 -4.59 -2.34 11.94
N CYS A 111 -4.13 -2.85 10.79
CA CYS A 111 -4.15 -2.14 9.53
C CYS A 111 -5.03 -2.86 8.49
N PRO A 112 -5.72 -2.11 7.60
CA PRO A 112 -6.48 -2.68 6.50
C PRO A 112 -5.66 -3.64 5.63
N ALA A 113 -6.31 -4.64 5.05
CA ALA A 113 -5.66 -5.63 4.20
C ALA A 113 -4.97 -4.96 2.99
N GLY A 114 -3.66 -5.17 2.86
CA GLY A 114 -2.82 -4.58 1.80
C GLY A 114 -2.13 -3.28 2.19
N SER A 115 -2.47 -2.68 3.34
CA SER A 115 -1.73 -1.56 3.91
C SER A 115 -0.64 -2.04 4.87
N LEU A 116 0.38 -1.20 5.07
CA LEU A 116 1.49 -1.43 5.98
C LEU A 116 1.30 -0.62 7.24
N CYS A 117 1.60 -1.19 8.40
CA CYS A 117 1.76 -0.39 9.60
C CYS A 117 3.02 0.48 9.49
N GLN A 118 2.98 1.70 9.98
CA GLN A 118 4.12 2.59 10.12
C GLN A 118 4.14 3.13 11.55
N ALA A 119 5.20 2.77 12.29
CA ALA A 119 5.32 3.15 13.68
C ALA A 119 5.74 4.63 13.82
N ASP A 120 5.04 5.35 14.68
CA ASP A 120 5.45 6.65 15.19
C ASP A 120 6.14 6.44 16.54
N PHE A 121 7.47 6.40 16.49
CA PHE A 121 8.33 6.22 17.66
C PHE A 121 8.36 7.42 18.61
N ALA A 122 7.92 8.59 18.15
CA ALA A 122 7.95 9.80 18.97
C ALA A 122 6.69 9.88 19.86
N ASN A 123 5.54 9.43 19.32
CA ASN A 123 4.26 9.42 20.02
C ASN A 123 3.83 8.04 20.55
N ASN A 124 4.63 7.00 20.31
CA ASN A 124 4.29 5.61 20.62
C ASN A 124 2.93 5.20 20.02
N SER A 125 2.71 5.60 18.77
CA SER A 125 1.49 5.33 17.99
C SER A 125 1.86 4.72 16.64
N TYR A 126 0.88 4.48 15.79
CA TYR A 126 1.11 3.99 14.43
C TYR A 126 0.10 4.60 13.46
N THR A 127 0.45 4.59 12.18
CA THR A 127 -0.44 4.90 11.07
C THR A 127 -0.41 3.76 10.06
N CYS A 128 -1.48 3.58 9.30
CA CYS A 128 -1.49 2.63 8.19
C CYS A 128 -1.22 3.37 6.89
N VAL A 129 -0.21 2.93 6.15
CA VAL A 129 0.26 3.57 4.92
C VAL A 129 0.18 2.59 3.75
N CYS A 130 -0.05 3.10 2.55
CA CYS A 130 0.04 2.27 1.36
C CYS A 130 1.48 2.07 0.91
N PRO A 131 1.86 0.83 0.56
CA PRO A 131 3.08 0.58 -0.19
C PRO A 131 3.14 1.44 -1.46
N ALA A 132 4.31 1.94 -1.84
CA ALA A 132 4.46 2.78 -3.04
C ALA A 132 4.14 2.02 -4.33
N ASP A 133 4.35 0.70 -4.33
CA ASP A 133 4.00 -0.26 -5.39
C ASP A 133 2.52 -0.66 -5.37
N ASN A 134 1.79 -0.35 -4.31
CA ASN A 134 0.34 -0.51 -4.23
C ASN A 134 -0.33 0.72 -3.58
N PRO A 135 -0.35 1.87 -4.29
CA PRO A 135 -0.89 3.12 -3.76
C PRO A 135 -2.40 3.07 -3.52
N TYR A 136 -3.08 2.02 -3.96
CA TYR A 136 -4.54 1.84 -3.84
C TYR A 136 -4.93 0.88 -2.72
N CYS A 137 -4.03 0.58 -1.78
CA CYS A 137 -4.30 -0.32 -0.66
C CYS A 137 -5.48 0.13 0.25
N LEU A 138 -5.76 1.44 0.29
CA LEU A 138 -6.88 2.02 1.02
C LEU A 138 -8.16 2.10 0.16
N ALA A 139 -8.08 1.86 -1.15
CA ALA A 139 -9.25 1.80 -2.02
C ALA A 139 -10.19 0.63 -1.65
N ARG A 140 -9.70 -0.36 -0.90
CA ARG A 140 -10.52 -1.41 -0.26
C ARG A 140 -11.51 -0.91 0.79
N MET A 141 -11.44 0.36 1.22
CA MET A 141 -12.36 0.91 2.21
C MET A 141 -13.37 1.91 1.64
N ASN A 142 -13.33 2.21 0.34
CA ASN A 142 -14.27 3.17 -0.23
C ASN A 142 -14.46 3.03 -1.76
N THR A 143 -14.54 1.81 -2.30
CA THR A 143 -15.14 1.64 -3.63
C THR A 143 -16.65 1.83 -3.52
N SER A 144 -17.10 3.05 -3.25
CA SER A 144 -18.51 3.38 -3.41
C SER A 144 -18.79 3.62 -4.89
N PHE A 145 -19.74 2.89 -5.47
CA PHE A 145 -20.13 2.96 -6.89
C PHE A 145 -20.89 4.25 -7.18
N HIS A 146 -20.17 5.36 -7.29
CA HIS A 146 -20.76 6.62 -7.70
C HIS A 146 -20.72 6.73 -9.22
N ARG A 147 -21.87 7.07 -9.83
CA ARG A 147 -21.98 7.60 -11.20
C ARG A 147 -21.83 6.61 -12.38
N CYS A 148 -22.17 5.33 -12.18
CA CYS A 148 -22.41 4.42 -13.30
C CYS A 148 -23.90 4.46 -13.68
N HIS A 149 -24.21 4.60 -14.96
CA HIS A 149 -25.59 4.46 -15.45
C HIS A 149 -25.78 3.05 -16.03
N ALA A 150 -26.74 2.33 -15.48
CA ALA A 150 -27.20 1.06 -16.02
C ALA A 150 -28.62 1.24 -16.55
N PHE A 151 -28.87 0.83 -17.79
CA PHE A 151 -30.21 0.83 -18.36
C PHE A 151 -30.47 -0.45 -19.14
N ASP A 152 -31.67 -0.99 -18.95
CA ASP A 152 -32.20 -2.08 -19.76
C ASP A 152 -32.54 -1.50 -21.15
N THR A 153 -31.98 -2.12 -22.19
CA THR A 153 -32.18 -1.67 -23.56
C THR A 153 -33.43 -2.26 -24.22
N SER A 154 -34.09 -3.25 -23.60
CA SER A 154 -35.34 -3.95 -24.01
C SER A 154 -35.30 -4.59 -25.41
N SER A 155 -35.82 -5.78 -25.74
CA SER A 155 -36.60 -6.85 -25.09
C SER A 155 -35.80 -8.16 -24.91
N ASP A 156 -34.50 -8.13 -25.18
CA ASP A 156 -33.66 -9.33 -25.32
C ASP A 156 -32.79 -9.62 -24.07
N GLY A 157 -33.07 -8.93 -22.96
CA GLY A 157 -32.33 -9.09 -21.70
C GLY A 157 -30.92 -8.48 -21.72
N VAL A 158 -30.65 -7.53 -22.62
CA VAL A 158 -29.36 -6.85 -22.72
C VAL A 158 -29.33 -5.62 -21.82
N ILE A 159 -28.39 -5.62 -20.89
CA ILE A 159 -28.12 -4.48 -20.01
C ILE A 159 -26.92 -3.70 -20.53
N GLN A 160 -27.10 -2.38 -20.68
CA GLN A 160 -26.03 -1.48 -21.07
C GLN A 160 -25.49 -0.73 -19.87
N LEU A 161 -24.16 -0.69 -19.78
CA LEU A 161 -23.40 0.02 -18.75
C LEU A 161 -22.69 1.24 -19.35
N GLU A 162 -22.87 2.40 -18.73
CA GLU A 162 -22.23 3.67 -19.10
C GLU A 162 -21.37 4.20 -17.94
N ALA A 163 -20.05 4.24 -18.19
CA ALA A 163 -19.04 4.69 -17.23
C ALA A 163 -18.45 6.07 -17.58
N THR A 164 -19.06 6.82 -18.50
CA THR A 164 -18.60 8.14 -18.97
C THR A 164 -18.57 9.21 -17.87
N HIS A 165 -19.28 8.97 -16.77
CA HIS A 165 -19.34 9.84 -15.60
C HIS A 165 -18.47 9.37 -14.43
N SER A 166 -17.75 8.27 -14.60
CA SER A 166 -16.90 7.65 -13.57
C SER A 166 -15.43 8.05 -13.74
N SER A 167 -14.73 8.21 -12.62
CA SER A 167 -13.30 8.49 -12.54
C SER A 167 -12.59 7.28 -11.94
N TRP A 168 -11.82 6.56 -12.75
CA TRP A 168 -10.98 5.48 -12.24
C TRP A 168 -9.77 6.07 -11.48
N PRO A 169 -9.42 5.56 -10.29
CA PRO A 169 -10.04 4.45 -9.54
C PRO A 169 -11.08 4.87 -8.49
N ALA A 170 -11.32 6.17 -8.33
CA ALA A 170 -12.15 6.72 -7.26
C ALA A 170 -13.60 6.19 -7.26
N ASP A 171 -14.19 6.00 -8.44
CA ASP A 171 -15.58 5.57 -8.61
C ASP A 171 -15.75 4.04 -8.77
N GLY A 172 -14.64 3.27 -8.75
CA GLY A 172 -14.66 1.82 -8.85
C GLY A 172 -15.10 1.27 -10.21
N PHE A 173 -15.67 0.05 -10.21
CA PHE A 173 -16.19 -0.61 -11.41
C PHE A 173 -17.65 -0.25 -11.67
N CYS A 174 -17.98 0.06 -12.94
CA CYS A 174 -19.37 0.15 -13.39
C CYS A 174 -19.90 -1.28 -13.62
N ARG A 175 -20.98 -1.67 -12.92
CA ARG A 175 -21.53 -3.04 -12.95
C ARG A 175 -23.04 -3.08 -12.74
N VAL A 176 -23.62 -4.24 -12.99
CA VAL A 176 -25.01 -4.58 -12.62
C VAL A 176 -25.02 -5.85 -11.79
N ASP A 177 -25.77 -5.84 -10.70
CA ASP A 177 -25.92 -6.99 -9.81
C ASP A 177 -27.09 -7.85 -10.29
N PHE A 178 -26.78 -9.08 -10.72
CA PHE A 178 -27.79 -10.09 -11.04
C PHE A 178 -28.07 -10.90 -9.79
N THR A 179 -29.17 -10.61 -9.10
CA THR A 179 -29.64 -11.47 -8.00
C THR A 179 -30.61 -12.50 -8.57
N PRO A 180 -30.27 -13.80 -8.62
CA PRO A 180 -31.22 -14.84 -9.01
C PRO A 180 -32.40 -14.85 -8.04
N THR A 181 -33.61 -15.01 -8.56
CA THR A 181 -34.85 -15.10 -7.76
C THR A 181 -34.93 -16.35 -6.88
N SER A 182 -34.03 -17.32 -7.07
CA SER A 182 -33.95 -18.55 -6.28
C SER A 182 -32.51 -19.08 -6.26
N ILE A 183 -31.72 -18.66 -5.26
CA ILE A 183 -30.40 -19.25 -4.98
C ILE A 183 -30.61 -20.38 -3.95
N VAL A 184 -30.31 -21.62 -4.33
CA VAL A 184 -30.20 -22.72 -3.36
C VAL A 184 -28.75 -22.78 -2.89
N THR A 185 -28.53 -22.50 -1.60
CA THR A 185 -27.19 -22.55 -0.99
C THR A 185 -26.57 -23.93 -1.20
N GLY A 186 -25.38 -24.00 -1.80
CA GLY A 186 -24.63 -25.25 -2.01
C GLY A 186 -24.84 -25.95 -3.36
N GLN A 187 -25.60 -25.35 -4.30
CA GLN A 187 -25.63 -25.82 -5.69
C GLN A 187 -24.58 -25.10 -6.55
N GLU A 188 -23.90 -25.85 -7.41
CA GLU A 188 -23.13 -25.30 -8.53
C GLU A 188 -24.09 -24.59 -9.49
N TYR A 189 -23.72 -23.39 -9.93
CA TYR A 189 -24.47 -22.64 -10.93
C TYR A 189 -23.60 -22.45 -12.18
N ASN A 190 -24.24 -22.46 -13.35
CA ASN A 190 -23.58 -22.15 -14.62
C ASN A 190 -24.20 -20.87 -15.20
N ILE A 191 -23.37 -19.89 -15.53
CA ILE A 191 -23.77 -18.62 -16.12
C ILE A 191 -23.11 -18.51 -17.49
N THR A 192 -23.90 -18.26 -18.52
CA THR A 192 -23.42 -17.88 -19.85
C THR A 192 -23.75 -16.41 -20.07
N VAL A 193 -22.73 -15.59 -20.30
CA VAL A 193 -22.86 -14.15 -20.57
C VAL A 193 -22.15 -13.81 -21.87
N ASP A 194 -22.78 -12.96 -22.68
CA ASP A 194 -22.17 -12.34 -23.85
C ASP A 194 -21.74 -10.91 -23.47
N LEU A 195 -20.44 -10.65 -23.48
CA LEU A 195 -19.85 -9.37 -23.08
C LEU A 195 -19.37 -8.61 -24.31
N ARG A 196 -19.90 -7.40 -24.51
CA ARG A 196 -19.60 -6.58 -25.70
C ARG A 196 -19.21 -5.16 -25.31
N ALA A 197 -18.16 -4.62 -25.91
CA ALA A 197 -17.80 -3.21 -25.82
C ALA A 197 -18.38 -2.43 -27.02
N ARG A 198 -19.35 -1.54 -26.79
CA ARG A 198 -20.12 -0.89 -27.88
C ARG A 198 -19.50 0.42 -28.41
N HIS A 199 -18.37 0.87 -27.87
CA HIS A 199 -17.61 2.03 -28.35
C HIS A 199 -16.13 1.82 -28.03
N VAL A 200 -15.40 1.16 -28.93
CA VAL A 200 -13.94 1.24 -28.94
C VAL A 200 -13.61 2.54 -29.66
N SER A 201 -13.55 3.65 -28.92
CA SER A 201 -12.95 4.86 -29.48
C SER A 201 -11.53 4.52 -29.91
N TYR A 202 -11.11 4.95 -31.10
CA TYR A 202 -9.68 4.90 -31.50
C TYR A 202 -8.82 5.82 -30.63
N ASP A 203 -9.43 6.62 -29.75
CA ASP A 203 -8.77 7.25 -28.62
C ASP A 203 -8.41 6.18 -27.57
N THR A 204 -7.17 5.71 -27.64
CA THR A 204 -6.57 4.65 -26.81
C THR A 204 -6.38 5.03 -25.34
N THR A 205 -6.84 6.20 -24.91
CA THR A 205 -6.59 6.73 -23.57
C THR A 205 -7.50 6.15 -22.48
N GLN A 206 -8.61 5.49 -22.83
CA GLN A 206 -9.53 4.87 -21.86
C GLN A 206 -10.12 3.53 -22.38
N PRO A 207 -9.37 2.42 -22.32
CA PRO A 207 -9.88 1.12 -22.72
C PRO A 207 -10.98 0.63 -21.77
N VAL A 208 -12.09 0.12 -22.33
CA VAL A 208 -13.15 -0.53 -21.57
C VAL A 208 -12.85 -2.02 -21.48
N HIS A 209 -12.72 -2.54 -20.25
CA HIS A 209 -12.44 -3.95 -19.99
C HIS A 209 -13.69 -4.64 -19.42
N PRO A 210 -14.41 -5.46 -20.20
CA PRO A 210 -15.53 -6.21 -19.67
C PRO A 210 -15.05 -7.27 -18.68
N GLY A 211 -15.89 -7.62 -17.71
CA GLY A 211 -15.56 -8.62 -16.70
C GLY A 211 -16.79 -9.18 -16.01
N VAL A 212 -16.56 -10.20 -15.19
CA VAL A 212 -17.57 -10.89 -14.40
C VAL A 212 -17.12 -10.91 -12.94
N ALA A 213 -18.00 -10.46 -12.05
CA ALA A 213 -17.88 -10.67 -10.61
C ALA A 213 -18.56 -12.00 -10.23
N PHE A 214 -17.92 -12.79 -9.39
CA PHE A 214 -18.39 -14.09 -8.89
C PHE A 214 -18.05 -14.25 -7.41
N ASN A 215 -18.54 -15.31 -6.75
CA ASN A 215 -18.41 -15.49 -5.30
C ASN A 215 -18.86 -14.26 -4.48
N MET A 216 -19.92 -13.60 -4.95
CA MET A 216 -20.45 -12.38 -4.33
C MET A 216 -21.07 -12.70 -2.97
N VAL A 217 -20.49 -12.14 -1.91
CA VAL A 217 -21.04 -12.16 -0.55
C VAL A 217 -21.97 -10.97 -0.34
N ASP A 218 -21.58 -9.81 -0.88
CA ASP A 218 -22.36 -8.57 -0.92
C ASP A 218 -21.86 -7.65 -2.06
N GLY A 219 -22.43 -6.44 -2.17
CA GLY A 219 -22.09 -5.43 -3.19
C GLY A 219 -20.61 -5.03 -3.25
N ASP A 220 -19.84 -5.26 -2.20
CA ASP A 220 -18.46 -4.82 -2.09
C ASP A 220 -17.49 -5.98 -1.87
N ASN A 221 -18.00 -7.21 -1.82
CA ASN A 221 -17.24 -8.42 -1.53
C ASN A 221 -17.53 -9.50 -2.57
N PHE A 222 -16.65 -9.58 -3.57
CA PHE A 222 -16.73 -10.51 -4.68
C PHE A 222 -15.33 -10.78 -5.24
N ASP A 223 -15.17 -11.93 -5.89
CA ASP A 223 -14.05 -12.20 -6.77
C ASP A 223 -14.38 -11.66 -8.18
N ALA A 224 -13.38 -11.23 -8.95
CA ALA A 224 -13.61 -10.71 -10.29
C ALA A 224 -12.58 -11.20 -11.31
N VAL A 225 -13.05 -11.51 -12.51
CA VAL A 225 -12.22 -11.72 -13.71
C VAL A 225 -12.60 -10.67 -14.73
N TYR A 226 -11.62 -9.98 -15.31
CA TYR A 226 -11.84 -9.02 -16.38
C TYR A 226 -10.95 -9.36 -17.57
N PHE A 227 -11.46 -9.05 -18.76
CA PHE A 227 -10.83 -9.37 -20.03
C PHE A 227 -10.19 -8.09 -20.58
N ARG A 228 -8.87 -8.13 -20.75
CA ARG A 228 -8.13 -7.06 -21.41
C ARG A 228 -8.06 -7.36 -22.89
N TYR A 229 -8.44 -6.39 -23.73
CA TYR A 229 -8.15 -6.44 -25.16
C TYR A 229 -6.79 -5.79 -25.37
N GLU A 230 -5.83 -6.57 -25.85
CA GLU A 230 -4.61 -6.00 -26.42
C GLU A 230 -4.98 -5.44 -27.80
N VAL A 231 -4.80 -4.13 -27.98
CA VAL A 231 -4.82 -3.54 -29.32
C VAL A 231 -3.44 -3.83 -29.90
N GLU A 232 -3.30 -4.93 -30.64
CA GLU A 232 -2.06 -5.19 -31.39
C GLU A 232 -1.82 -4.03 -32.37
N PRO A 233 -0.66 -3.38 -32.35
CA PRO A 233 -0.23 -2.59 -33.49
C PRO A 233 -0.03 -3.55 -34.66
N LEU A 234 -0.57 -3.19 -35.83
CA LEU A 234 -0.21 -3.82 -37.10
C LEU A 234 1.32 -3.73 -37.27
N ASP A 235 2.08 -4.80 -36.99
CA ASP A 235 2.93 -5.50 -37.96
C ASP A 235 3.72 -6.70 -37.36
N THR A 236 3.69 -7.79 -38.12
CA THR A 236 4.70 -8.86 -38.35
C THR A 236 5.63 -9.40 -37.25
N ASP A 237 5.55 -10.74 -37.12
CA ASP A 237 6.61 -11.74 -36.86
C ASP A 237 6.98 -12.18 -35.41
N LEU A 238 6.76 -13.49 -35.18
CA LEU A 238 7.54 -14.47 -34.36
C LEU A 238 7.56 -14.24 -32.82
N GLU A 239 7.44 -15.19 -31.90
CA GLU A 239 7.54 -16.66 -31.84
C GLU A 239 6.83 -17.13 -30.55
N ILE A 240 6.09 -18.25 -30.59
CA ILE A 240 5.58 -18.92 -29.38
C ILE A 240 6.58 -20.01 -28.99
N PHE A 241 7.22 -19.88 -27.83
CA PHE A 241 7.88 -21.00 -27.16
C PHE A 241 6.84 -21.85 -26.41
N GLN A 242 6.94 -23.17 -26.59
CA GLN A 242 6.16 -24.19 -25.89
C GLN A 242 6.38 -24.19 -24.39
#